data_AF-A0A6P1FH96-F1
#
_entry.id   AF-A0A6P1FH96-F1
#
_cell.length_a   1.000
_cell.length_b   1.000
_cell.length_c   1.000
_cell.angle_alpha   90.00
_cell.angle_beta   90.00
_cell.angle_gamma   90.00
#
_symmetry.space_group_name_H-M   'P 1'
#
loop_
_entity.id
_entity.type
_entity.pdbx_description
1 polymer ?
#
loop_
_entity_poly.entity_id
_entity_poly.type
_entity_poly.pdbx_seq_one_letter_code
_entity_poly.pdbx_strand_id
1 'polypeptide(L)'
;MRVRGPVRGSGVAVAVTGGAVLASLVAAWFLVSPQRDAAGDLPPSEEPLSSAPAAEVRVVHEALHTLGERCAVEDGEPPDVAAEVDAILRFADLYPEGRFAIDDEDGTPLSLLLVTRAALDTCAPEAAVRVNEVLPPEFRSTS
;
A
#
# COMPACT_ATOMS: atom_id res chain seq x y z
N MET A 1 -31.94 -5.68 64.16
CA MET A 1 -31.64 -4.40 64.84
C MET A 1 -30.13 -4.22 64.89
N ARG A 2 -29.64 -3.08 64.37
CA ARG A 2 -28.41 -2.34 64.74
C ARG A 2 -27.05 -3.05 64.60
N VAL A 3 -25.94 -2.46 64.12
CA VAL A 3 -25.51 -1.22 63.43
C VAL A 3 -24.03 -1.51 63.06
N ARG A 4 -23.44 -0.72 62.14
CA ARG A 4 -22.00 -0.33 62.04
C ARG A 4 -21.13 -1.13 61.05
N GLY A 5 -20.86 -0.51 59.89
CA GLY A 5 -19.47 -0.35 59.41
C GLY A 5 -18.69 0.62 60.31
N PRO A 6 -17.50 1.17 59.96
CA PRO A 6 -16.74 1.20 58.71
C PRO A 6 -15.41 0.40 58.88
N VAL A 7 -14.34 0.49 58.07
CA VAL A 7 -13.27 1.52 58.08
C VAL A 7 -12.40 1.40 56.81
N ARG A 8 -11.93 2.55 56.31
CA ARG A 8 -10.86 2.76 55.33
C ARG A 8 -9.48 2.24 55.82
N GLY A 9 -8.61 1.88 54.88
CA GLY A 9 -7.14 1.85 55.03
C GLY A 9 -6.52 1.09 53.85
N SER A 10 -5.94 1.75 52.83
CA SER A 10 -4.56 2.28 52.78
C SER A 10 -3.50 1.24 53.15
N GLY A 11 -2.75 0.76 52.16
CA GLY A 11 -1.57 -0.09 52.38
C GLY A 11 -0.81 -0.35 51.08
N VAL A 12 0.29 0.37 50.89
CA VAL A 12 1.24 0.33 49.78
C VAL A 12 2.42 -0.59 50.13
N ALA A 13 2.96 -1.34 49.17
CA ALA A 13 4.35 -1.81 49.11
C ALA A 13 4.66 -2.07 47.61
N VAL A 14 5.47 -1.31 46.85
CA VAL A 14 6.88 -0.86 47.00
C VAL A 14 7.78 -2.02 47.39
N ALA A 15 8.88 -2.38 46.73
CA ALA A 15 9.48 -2.20 45.40
C ALA A 15 10.83 -2.99 45.48
N VAL A 16 11.68 -2.89 44.44
CA VAL A 16 13.16 -3.02 44.49
C VAL A 16 13.64 -4.49 44.37
N THR A 17 14.49 -4.95 43.43
CA THR A 17 15.40 -4.31 42.44
C THR A 17 15.95 -5.32 41.44
N GLY A 18 16.29 -4.82 40.25
CA GLY A 18 17.17 -5.44 39.26
C GLY A 18 16.78 -4.97 37.86
N GLY A 19 16.87 -3.68 37.52
CA GLY A 19 18.08 -3.02 36.99
C GLY A 19 18.16 -3.28 35.48
N ALA A 20 18.34 -2.34 34.55
CA ALA A 20 18.41 -0.88 34.55
C ALA A 20 18.45 -0.45 33.06
N VAL A 21 17.56 0.47 32.67
CA VAL A 21 17.71 1.61 31.72
C VAL A 21 18.27 1.32 30.30
N LEU A 22 17.54 1.61 29.22
CA LEU A 22 17.51 2.88 28.46
C LEU A 22 16.46 2.74 27.33
N ALA A 23 15.76 3.74 26.80
CA ALA A 23 15.40 5.09 27.17
C ALA A 23 14.45 5.55 26.05
N SER A 24 13.36 6.21 26.41
CA SER A 24 12.33 6.75 25.52
C SER A 24 12.88 7.71 24.47
N LEU A 25 12.34 7.65 23.24
CA LEU A 25 12.25 8.80 22.35
C LEU A 25 10.84 8.88 21.76
N VAL A 26 9.89 9.31 22.60
CA VAL A 26 8.64 9.92 22.12
C VAL A 26 8.89 11.43 22.18
N ALA A 27 9.43 11.98 21.11
CA ALA A 27 9.62 13.42 20.98
C ALA A 27 8.38 13.99 20.29
N ALA A 28 7.48 14.54 21.11
CA ALA A 28 6.43 15.44 20.70
C ALA A 28 7.04 16.68 20.02
N TRP A 29 6.71 16.90 18.76
CA TRP A 29 6.98 18.15 18.05
C TRP A 29 5.66 18.77 17.60
N PHE A 30 4.96 19.39 18.54
CA PHE A 30 4.12 20.53 18.24
C PHE A 30 4.50 21.63 19.22
N LEU A 31 5.02 22.74 18.69
CA LEU A 31 4.43 24.09 18.78
C LEU A 31 5.42 25.17 18.26
N VAL A 32 5.03 25.87 17.17
CA VAL A 32 5.00 27.36 16.99
C VAL A 32 6.36 28.09 17.03
N SER A 33 6.84 28.92 16.09
CA SER A 33 6.30 29.88 15.08
C SER A 33 7.53 30.60 14.42
N PRO A 34 7.48 31.72 13.64
CA PRO A 34 6.56 32.26 12.62
C PRO A 34 7.26 32.69 11.27
N GLN A 35 6.48 32.79 10.19
CA GLN A 35 6.51 33.76 9.06
C GLN A 35 7.86 34.32 8.53
N ARG A 36 8.19 34.06 7.24
CA ARG A 36 8.00 35.02 6.11
C ARG A 36 8.67 34.56 4.81
N ASP A 37 7.83 34.53 3.77
CA ASP A 37 8.04 34.99 2.39
C ASP A 37 9.09 34.34 1.47
N ALA A 38 8.62 34.10 0.24
CA ALA A 38 9.31 33.70 -0.99
C ALA A 38 9.50 32.19 -1.23
N ALA A 39 8.40 31.45 -1.32
CA ALA A 39 8.32 30.33 -2.26
C ALA A 39 7.39 30.79 -3.38
N GLY A 40 7.95 30.94 -4.59
CA GLY A 40 7.20 31.34 -5.76
C GLY A 40 5.96 30.48 -5.92
N ASP A 41 4.90 31.12 -6.39
CA ASP A 41 3.77 30.50 -7.07
C ASP A 41 4.35 29.77 -8.29
N LEU A 42 4.92 28.59 -8.06
CA LEU A 42 5.13 27.62 -9.11
C LEU A 42 3.75 26.98 -9.28
N PRO A 43 3.09 27.15 -10.44
CA PRO A 43 1.91 26.36 -10.72
C PRO A 43 2.31 24.88 -10.53
N PRO A 44 1.42 24.01 -10.03
CA PRO A 44 1.66 22.58 -10.15
C PRO A 44 2.06 22.33 -11.60
N SER A 45 3.19 21.66 -11.83
CA SER A 45 3.64 21.31 -13.18
C SER A 45 2.59 20.40 -13.80
N GLU A 46 1.58 21.00 -14.44
CA GLU A 46 0.68 20.33 -15.37
C GLU A 46 1.41 20.18 -16.70
N GLU A 47 2.57 19.50 -16.68
CA GLU A 47 3.07 18.87 -17.88
C GLU A 47 2.01 17.83 -18.27
N PRO A 48 1.52 17.79 -19.51
CA PRO A 48 0.64 16.72 -19.92
C PRO A 48 1.46 15.43 -19.88
N LEU A 49 1.31 14.66 -18.80
CA LEU A 49 1.56 13.24 -18.83
C LEU A 49 0.79 12.74 -20.06
N SER A 50 1.48 12.09 -20.99
CA SER A 50 0.82 11.27 -22.01
C SER A 50 0.05 10.18 -21.25
N SER A 51 -1.14 10.56 -20.78
CA SER A 51 -1.79 9.98 -19.61
C SER A 51 -2.92 9.12 -20.08
N ALA A 52 -2.92 7.87 -19.63
CA ALA A 52 -4.12 7.07 -19.70
C ALA A 52 -5.28 7.87 -19.07
N PRO A 53 -6.49 7.84 -19.65
CA PRO A 53 -7.63 8.55 -19.09
C PRO A 53 -7.84 8.19 -17.63
N ALA A 54 -8.13 9.16 -16.77
CA ALA A 54 -8.30 8.93 -15.33
C ALA A 54 -9.34 7.85 -15.01
N ALA A 55 -10.37 7.68 -15.86
CA ALA A 55 -11.34 6.61 -15.73
C ALA A 55 -10.71 5.21 -15.92
N GLU A 56 -9.77 5.05 -16.86
CA GLU A 56 -9.05 3.80 -17.12
C GLU A 56 -8.03 3.52 -16.01
N VAL A 57 -7.35 4.56 -15.52
CA VAL A 57 -6.41 4.45 -14.39
C VAL A 57 -7.14 3.95 -13.14
N ARG A 58 -8.35 4.46 -12.86
CA ARG A 58 -9.16 4.00 -11.74
C ARG A 58 -9.55 2.51 -11.86
N VAL A 59 -9.83 2.03 -13.08
CA VAL A 59 -10.17 0.62 -13.30
C VAL A 59 -8.98 -0.28 -12.96
N VAL A 60 -7.76 0.07 -13.37
CA VAL A 60 -6.59 -0.75 -13.03
C VAL A 60 -6.18 -0.62 -11.57
N HIS A 61 -6.40 0.53 -10.94
CA HIS A 61 -6.19 0.69 -9.50
C HIS A 61 -7.12 -0.20 -8.68
N GLU A 62 -8.41 -0.24 -9.02
CA GLU A 62 -9.38 -1.13 -8.39
C GLU A 62 -9.06 -2.62 -8.63
N ALA A 63 -8.60 -2.96 -9.85
CA ALA A 63 -8.15 -4.31 -10.18
C ALA A 63 -6.95 -4.75 -9.33
N LEU A 64 -5.95 -3.87 -9.14
CA LEU A 64 -4.79 -4.15 -8.28
C LEU A 64 -5.20 -4.37 -6.82
N HIS A 65 -6.07 -3.52 -6.28
CA HIS A 65 -6.59 -3.71 -4.92
C HIS A 65 -7.32 -5.04 -4.77
N THR A 66 -8.20 -5.36 -5.73
CA THR A 66 -8.97 -6.61 -5.72
C THR A 66 -8.06 -7.84 -5.82
N LEU A 67 -7.01 -7.79 -6.66
CA LEU A 67 -6.00 -8.86 -6.72
C LEU A 67 -5.29 -9.03 -5.38
N GLY A 68 -4.85 -7.93 -4.76
CA GLY A 68 -4.20 -7.95 -3.46
C GLY A 68 -5.08 -8.57 -2.37
N GLU A 69 -6.36 -8.18 -2.31
CA GLU A 69 -7.32 -8.72 -1.34
C GLU A 69 -7.56 -10.23 -1.54
N ARG A 70 -7.75 -10.68 -2.79
CA ARG A 70 -8.00 -12.09 -3.10
C ARG A 70 -6.77 -12.96 -2.84
N CYS A 71 -5.58 -12.46 -3.16
CA CYS A 71 -4.32 -13.18 -2.97
C CYS A 71 -3.79 -13.16 -1.54
N ALA A 72 -4.35 -12.33 -0.66
CA ALA A 72 -4.03 -12.32 0.77
C ALA A 72 -4.70 -13.45 1.57
N VAL A 73 -5.62 -14.21 0.98
CA VAL A 73 -6.33 -15.31 1.64
C VAL A 73 -5.51 -16.61 1.51
N GLU A 74 -4.92 -17.08 2.63
CA GLU A 74 -3.96 -18.20 2.61
C GLU A 74 -4.59 -19.61 2.70
N ASP A 75 -5.83 -19.74 3.19
CA ASP A 75 -6.46 -21.04 3.52
C ASP A 75 -7.66 -21.41 2.62
N GLY A 76 -7.65 -20.98 1.35
CA GLY A 76 -8.80 -21.08 0.43
C GLY A 76 -8.54 -21.86 -0.87
N GLU A 77 -9.62 -22.05 -1.63
CA GLU A 77 -9.55 -22.37 -3.07
C GLU A 77 -8.77 -21.25 -3.79
N PRO A 78 -7.99 -21.56 -4.84
CA PRO A 78 -7.33 -20.54 -5.66
C PRO A 78 -8.32 -19.44 -6.08
N PRO A 79 -7.95 -18.15 -5.93
CA PRO A 79 -8.85 -17.07 -6.27
C PRO A 79 -9.10 -17.03 -7.78
N ASP A 80 -10.35 -16.82 -8.18
CA ASP A 80 -10.63 -16.37 -9.55
C ASP A 80 -10.14 -14.93 -9.67
N VAL A 81 -9.19 -14.69 -10.58
CA VAL A 81 -8.52 -13.39 -10.81
C VAL A 81 -8.58 -12.96 -12.27
N ALA A 82 -9.35 -13.69 -13.10
CA ALA A 82 -9.29 -13.54 -14.55
C ALA A 82 -9.69 -12.13 -15.01
N ALA A 83 -10.75 -11.57 -14.40
CA ALA A 83 -11.27 -10.25 -14.78
C ALA A 83 -10.29 -9.11 -14.47
N GLU A 84 -9.61 -9.17 -13.33
CA GLU A 84 -8.64 -8.18 -12.90
C GLU A 84 -7.37 -8.24 -13.76
N VAL A 85 -6.90 -9.46 -14.05
CA VAL A 85 -5.78 -9.68 -14.96
C VAL A 85 -6.11 -9.17 -16.36
N ASP A 86 -7.30 -9.45 -16.88
CA ASP A 86 -7.74 -8.94 -18.19
C ASP A 86 -7.78 -7.42 -18.24
N ALA A 87 -8.27 -6.76 -17.18
CA ALA A 87 -8.29 -5.30 -17.10
C ALA A 87 -6.89 -4.70 -17.16
N ILE A 88 -5.94 -5.28 -16.42
CA ILE A 88 -4.53 -4.84 -16.38
C ILE A 88 -3.83 -5.07 -17.73
N LEU A 89 -3.98 -6.26 -18.32
CA LEU A 89 -3.38 -6.58 -19.60
C LEU A 89 -3.92 -5.67 -20.71
N ARG A 90 -5.23 -5.44 -20.74
CA ARG A 90 -5.87 -4.53 -21.71
C ARG A 90 -5.37 -3.11 -21.55
N PHE A 91 -5.24 -2.63 -20.32
CA PHE A 91 -4.72 -1.28 -20.07
C PHE A 91 -3.27 -1.14 -20.56
N ALA A 92 -2.42 -2.12 -20.28
CA ALA A 92 -1.03 -2.10 -20.72
C ALA A 92 -0.90 -2.13 -22.26
N ASP A 93 -1.79 -2.85 -22.95
CA ASP A 93 -1.88 -2.89 -24.41
C ASP A 93 -2.36 -1.57 -25.02
N LEU A 94 -3.37 -0.93 -24.42
CA LEU A 94 -3.93 0.34 -24.90
C LEU A 94 -3.00 1.53 -24.67
N TYR A 95 -2.19 1.49 -23.60
CA TYR A 95 -1.35 2.60 -23.17
C TYR A 95 0.13 2.19 -23.01
N PRO A 96 0.79 1.59 -24.01
CA PRO A 96 2.10 0.94 -23.84
C PRO A 96 3.24 1.90 -23.45
N GLU A 97 3.09 3.19 -23.75
CA GLU A 97 4.01 4.27 -23.37
C GLU A 97 3.39 5.25 -22.36
N GLY A 98 2.21 4.91 -21.83
CA GLY A 98 1.45 5.76 -20.91
C GLY A 98 2.16 5.94 -19.57
N ARG A 99 1.94 7.11 -18.96
CA ARG A 99 2.31 7.37 -17.56
C ARG A 99 1.05 7.70 -16.78
N PHE A 100 0.94 7.17 -15.57
CA PHE A 100 -0.26 7.32 -14.74
C PHE A 100 0.12 7.29 -13.27
N ALA A 101 -0.65 7.97 -12.42
CA ALA A 101 -0.48 7.89 -10.97
C ALA A 101 -1.47 6.87 -10.39
N ILE A 102 -0.98 5.98 -9.53
CA ILE A 102 -1.80 5.12 -8.67
C ILE A 102 -1.40 5.43 -7.24
N ASP A 103 -2.38 5.77 -6.39
CA ASP A 103 -2.16 6.30 -5.06
C ASP A 103 -1.20 7.51 -5.07
N ASP A 104 -0.07 7.45 -4.36
CA ASP A 104 0.98 8.46 -4.32
C ASP A 104 2.21 8.12 -5.18
N GLU A 105 2.11 7.10 -6.05
CA GLU A 105 3.20 6.61 -6.89
C GLU A 105 2.95 6.83 -8.38
N ASP A 106 4.01 7.17 -9.11
CA ASP A 106 4.01 7.21 -10.58
C ASP A 106 4.25 5.81 -11.16
N GLY A 107 3.37 5.41 -12.07
CA GLY A 107 3.34 4.11 -12.73
C GLY A 107 3.58 4.17 -14.24
N THR A 108 3.99 3.02 -14.77
CA THR A 108 4.09 2.72 -16.20
C THR A 108 3.44 1.35 -16.45
N PRO A 109 3.07 1.01 -17.69
CA PRO A 109 2.57 -0.33 -18.02
C PRO A 109 3.56 -1.43 -17.61
N LEU A 110 4.86 -1.19 -17.78
CA LEU A 110 5.89 -2.14 -17.39
C LEU A 110 5.89 -2.38 -15.87
N SER A 111 5.91 -1.32 -15.07
CA SER A 111 5.89 -1.47 -13.60
C SER A 111 4.58 -2.11 -13.12
N LEU A 112 3.45 -1.77 -13.75
CA LEU A 112 2.15 -2.39 -13.49
C LEU A 112 2.17 -3.91 -13.74
N LEU A 113 2.66 -4.35 -14.90
CA LEU A 113 2.75 -5.77 -15.24
C LEU A 113 3.71 -6.53 -14.30
N LEU A 114 4.82 -5.90 -13.91
CA LEU A 114 5.78 -6.49 -12.96
C LEU A 114 5.18 -6.70 -11.57
N VAL A 115 4.50 -5.69 -11.03
CA VAL A 115 3.81 -5.77 -9.73
C VAL A 115 2.69 -6.80 -9.79
N THR A 116 1.91 -6.81 -10.88
CA THR A 116 0.83 -7.77 -11.08
C THR A 116 1.34 -9.20 -11.10
N ARG A 117 2.42 -9.49 -11.84
CA ARG A 117 3.05 -10.83 -11.83
C ARG A 117 3.50 -11.22 -10.42
N ALA A 118 4.16 -10.30 -9.71
CA ALA A 118 4.65 -10.57 -8.36
C ALA A 118 3.51 -10.86 -7.37
N ALA A 119 2.38 -10.15 -7.47
CA ALA A 119 1.20 -10.40 -6.66
C ALA A 119 0.58 -11.78 -6.92
N LEU A 120 0.65 -12.26 -8.17
CA LEU A 120 0.04 -13.53 -8.60
C LEU A 120 0.92 -14.76 -8.36
N ASP A 121 2.24 -14.59 -8.22
CA ASP A 121 3.24 -15.67 -8.27
C ASP A 121 2.93 -16.84 -7.31
N THR A 122 2.43 -16.52 -6.11
CA THR A 122 2.07 -17.51 -5.09
C THR A 122 0.60 -17.94 -5.14
N CYS A 123 -0.33 -17.00 -5.33
CA CYS A 123 -1.77 -17.26 -5.18
C CYS A 123 -2.45 -17.78 -6.46
N ALA A 124 -1.94 -17.41 -7.64
CA ALA A 124 -2.54 -17.70 -8.93
C ALA A 124 -1.45 -17.86 -10.01
N PRO A 125 -0.62 -18.92 -9.92
CA PRO A 125 0.57 -19.08 -10.74
C PRO A 125 0.26 -19.17 -12.24
N GLU A 126 -0.87 -19.76 -12.65
CA GLU A 126 -1.27 -19.78 -14.07
C GLU A 126 -1.53 -18.36 -14.61
N ALA A 127 -2.10 -17.47 -13.78
CA ALA A 127 -2.29 -16.08 -14.15
C ALA A 127 -0.97 -15.30 -14.18
N ALA A 128 -0.04 -15.60 -13.26
CA ALA A 128 1.29 -15.01 -13.25
C ALA A 128 2.06 -15.34 -14.54
N VAL A 129 1.96 -16.58 -15.03
CA VAL A 129 2.54 -17.00 -16.33
C VAL A 129 1.99 -16.15 -17.47
N ARG A 130 0.68 -15.94 -17.52
CA ARG A 130 0.04 -15.13 -18.56
C ARG A 130 0.55 -13.68 -18.57
N VAL A 131 0.73 -13.08 -17.39
CA VAL A 131 1.33 -11.74 -17.27
C VAL A 131 2.80 -11.76 -17.69
N ASN A 132 3.54 -12.81 -17.35
CA ASN A 132 4.93 -12.99 -17.73
C ASN A 132 5.13 -13.07 -19.26
N GLU A 133 4.19 -13.66 -19.99
CA GLU A 133 4.27 -13.79 -21.45
C GLU A 133 4.21 -12.46 -22.20
N VAL A 134 3.51 -11.45 -21.65
CA VAL A 134 3.39 -10.13 -22.28
C VAL A 134 4.52 -9.17 -21.91
N LEU A 135 5.30 -9.48 -20.87
CA LEU A 135 6.46 -8.68 -20.50
C LEU A 135 7.50 -8.67 -21.64
N PRO A 136 8.31 -7.59 -21.77
CA PRO A 136 9.48 -7.64 -22.65
C PRO A 136 10.42 -8.78 -22.24
N PRO A 137 11.09 -9.46 -23.19
CA PRO A 137 11.86 -10.67 -22.93
C PRO A 137 12.85 -10.57 -21.76
N GLU A 138 13.50 -9.42 -21.60
CA GLU A 138 14.48 -9.13 -20.55
C GLU A 138 13.88 -9.05 -19.13
N PHE A 139 12.55 -8.91 -19.01
CA PHE A 139 11.82 -8.89 -17.74
C PHE A 139 11.10 -10.20 -17.44
N ARG A 140 11.07 -11.15 -18.39
CA ARG A 140 10.42 -12.45 -18.19
C ARG A 140 11.21 -13.31 -17.22
N SER A 141 10.51 -13.97 -16.31
CA SER A 141 11.07 -15.06 -15.52
C SER A 141 11.05 -16.33 -16.35
N THR A 142 12.16 -17.06 -16.35
CA THR A 142 12.26 -18.42 -16.90
C THR A 142 12.28 -19.40 -15.73
N SER A 143 11.11 -19.85 -15.31
CA SER A 143 11.00 -20.99 -14.38
C SER A 143 11.14 -22.31 -15.13
#